data_AF-A0A662RFF0-F1
#
_entry.id   AF-A0A662RFF0-F1
#
_cell.length_a   1.000
_cell.length_b   1.000
_cell.length_c   1.000
_cell.angle_alpha   90.00
_cell.angle_beta   90.00
_cell.angle_gamma   90.00
#
_symmetry.space_group_name_H-M   'P 1'
#
loop_
_entity.id
_entity.type
_entity.pdbx_description
1 polymer ?
#
loop_
_entity_poly.entity_id
_entity_poly.type
_entity_poly.pdbx_seq_one_letter_code
_entity_poly.pdbx_strand_id
1 'polypeptide(L)' 'MKRLGIVQHRFGSLLIARSGQQIPAIGSAVVTNTMKRIGTVREVFGPVAHPYISVKTYKNITDSEVHELENKKLYTV' A
#
# COMPACT_ATOMS: atom_id res chain seq x y z
N MET A 1 -14.22 -1.93 -0.49
CA MET A 1 -12.93 -1.26 -0.72
C MET A 1 -12.80 -0.06 0.22
N LYS A 2 -11.75 -0.02 1.03
CA LYS A 2 -11.44 1.12 1.90
C LYS A 2 -10.17 1.80 1.42
N ARG A 3 -10.14 3.13 1.38
CA ARG A 3 -8.96 3.87 0.91
C ARG A 3 -7.80 3.64 1.89
N LEU A 4 -6.71 3.06 1.39
CA LEU A 4 -5.48 2.85 2.16
C LEU A 4 -4.68 4.15 2.23
N GLY A 5 -4.42 4.76 1.07
CA GLY A 5 -3.52 5.90 0.99
C GLY A 5 -3.02 6.19 -0.43
N ILE A 6 -2.02 7.07 -0.52
CA ILE A 6 -1.23 7.32 -1.73
C ILE A 6 0.19 6.80 -1.50
N VAL A 7 0.74 6.06 -2.46
CA VAL A 7 2.14 5.61 -2.43
C VAL A 7 3.05 6.82 -2.54
N GLN A 8 3.91 7.03 -1.55
CA GLN A 8 4.90 8.12 -1.53
C GLN A 8 6.30 7.62 -1.84
N HIS A 9 6.59 6.35 -1.57
CA HIS A 9 7.91 5.78 -1.80
C HIS A 9 7.84 4.29 -2.06
N ARG A 10 8.91 3.75 -2.65
CA ARG A 10 9.11 2.31 -2.83
C ARG A 10 10.56 1.95 -2.55
N PHE A 11 10.80 0.71 -2.13
CA PHE A 11 12.12 0.11 -2.08
C PHE A 11 12.02 -1.40 -2.25
N GLY A 12 12.58 -1.90 -3.36
CA GLY A 12 12.37 -3.30 -3.76
C GLY A 12 10.89 -3.65 -3.84
N SER A 13 10.47 -4.68 -3.09
CA SER A 13 9.08 -5.15 -3.00
C SER A 13 8.24 -4.49 -1.90
N LEU A 14 8.72 -3.39 -1.30
CA LEU A 14 7.97 -2.64 -0.30
C LEU A 14 7.48 -1.30 -0.86
N LEU A 15 6.19 -1.04 -0.72
CA LEU A 15 5.58 0.26 -0.97
C LEU A 15 5.29 0.96 0.35
N ILE A 16 5.55 2.26 0.42
CA ILE A 16 5.19 3.11 1.54
C ILE A 16 4.05 4.02 1.11
N ALA A 17 2.88 3.83 1.72
CA ALA A 17 1.71 4.66 1.52
C ALA A 17 1.50 5.59 2.72
N ARG A 18 1.07 6.82 2.45
CA ARG A 18 0.58 7.73 3.49
C ARG A 18 -0.89 7.43 3.75
N SER A 19 -1.23 7.13 5.01
CA SER A 19 -2.59 6.71 5.34
C SER A 19 -3.63 7.76 4.96
N GLY A 20 -4.80 7.29 4.53
CA GLY A 20 -6.01 8.10 4.50
C GLY A 20 -6.60 8.28 5.92
N GLN A 21 -7.94 8.32 5.99
CA GLN A 21 -8.68 8.54 7.23
C GLN A 21 -8.77 7.31 8.15
N GLN A 22 -8.50 6.10 7.65
CA GLN A 22 -8.68 4.87 8.41
C GLN A 22 -7.40 4.05 8.45
N ILE A 23 -7.08 3.54 9.64
CA ILE A 23 -5.95 2.63 9.85
C ILE A 23 -6.38 1.23 9.36
N PRO A 24 -5.65 0.62 8.41
CA PRO A 24 -5.96 -0.71 7.93
C PRO A 24 -5.58 -1.78 8.97
N ALA A 25 -6.18 -2.97 8.86
CA ALA A 25 -5.69 -4.13 9.60
C ALA A 25 -4.40 -4.65 8.96
N ILE A 26 -3.47 -5.11 9.80
CA ILE A 26 -2.27 -5.82 9.33
C ILE A 26 -2.70 -7.12 8.65
N GLY A 27 -2.07 -7.43 7.51
CA GLY A 27 -2.39 -8.59 6.68
C GLY A 27 -3.53 -8.37 5.69
N SER A 28 -4.27 -7.25 5.75
CA SER A 28 -5.31 -6.93 4.76
C SER A 28 -4.74 -6.93 3.34
N ALA A 29 -5.52 -7.47 2.40
CA ALA A 29 -5.14 -7.50 1.00
C ALA A 29 -5.18 -6.07 0.43
N VAL A 30 -4.11 -5.69 -0.25
CA VAL A 30 -3.99 -4.38 -0.90
C VAL A 30 -4.27 -4.52 -2.39
N VAL A 31 -5.14 -3.65 -2.88
CA VAL A 31 -5.58 -3.60 -4.27
C VAL A 31 -5.40 -2.21 -4.88
N THR A 32 -5.27 -2.17 -6.21
CA THR A 32 -5.36 -0.95 -7.00
C THR A 32 -6.82 -0.46 -7.12
N ASN A 33 -7.03 0.69 -7.74
CA ASN A 33 -8.37 1.17 -8.13
C ASN A 33 -9.09 0.22 -9.11
N THR A 34 -8.37 -0.63 -9.83
CA THR A 34 -8.91 -1.65 -10.75
C THR A 34 -9.10 -3.02 -10.10
N MET A 35 -9.06 -3.11 -8.76
CA MET A 35 -9.19 -4.35 -7.99
C MET A 35 -8.07 -5.38 -8.20
N LYS A 36 -6.97 -5.00 -8.88
CA LYS A 36 -5.79 -5.85 -8.98
C LYS A 36 -5.15 -5.99 -7.61
N ARG A 37 -5.06 -7.22 -7.10
CA ARG A 37 -4.34 -7.54 -5.86
C ARG A 37 -2.84 -7.41 -6.07
N ILE A 38 -2.18 -6.61 -5.25
CA ILE A 38 -0.75 -6.31 -5.39
C ILE A 38 0.08 -6.76 -4.18
N GLY A 39 -0.54 -6.94 -3.02
CA GLY A 39 0.20 -7.28 -1.80
C GLY A 39 -0.66 -7.30 -0.55
N THR A 40 -0.01 -7.17 0.59
CA THR A 40 -0.65 -7.14 1.92
C THR A 40 -0.07 -6.01 2.78
N VAL A 41 -0.89 -5.48 3.69
CA VAL A 41 -0.45 -4.55 4.72
C VAL A 41 0.54 -5.26 5.64
N ARG A 42 1.77 -4.77 5.74
CA ARG A 42 2.81 -5.37 6.57
C ARG A 42 2.85 -4.73 7.96
N GLU A 43 2.77 -3.41 8.03
CA GLU A 43 2.90 -2.63 9.27
C GLU A 43 2.32 -1.21 9.09
N VAL A 44 2.02 -0.58 10.22
CA VAL A 44 1.60 0.82 10.32
C VAL A 44 2.58 1.51 11.29
N PHE A 45 3.20 2.61 10.87
CA PHE A 45 4.27 3.27 11.61
C PHE A 45 4.28 4.79 11.45
N GLY A 46 5.08 5.50 12.25
CA GLY A 46 5.19 6.96 12.22
C GLY A 46 4.14 7.69 13.06
N PRO A 47 3.88 8.99 12.79
CA PRO A 47 3.02 9.82 13.64
C PRO A 47 1.58 9.31 13.71
N VAL A 48 0.99 9.27 14.91
CA VAL A 48 -0.37 8.75 15.12
C VAL A 48 -1.43 9.56 14.35
N ALA A 49 -1.27 10.87 14.26
CA ALA A 49 -2.21 11.74 13.54
C ALA A 49 -2.29 11.42 12.05
N HIS A 50 -1.17 10.98 11.46
CA HIS A 50 -1.05 10.64 10.05
C HIS A 50 0.04 9.57 9.94
N PRO A 51 -0.30 8.27 9.99
CA PRO A 51 0.69 7.21 9.89
C PRO A 51 1.13 6.94 8.45
N TYR A 52 2.27 6.27 8.33
CA TYR A 52 2.70 5.56 7.13
C TYR A 52 2.30 4.09 7.23
N ILE A 53 2.09 3.48 6.07
CA ILE A 53 1.71 2.08 5.94
C ILE A 53 2.67 1.44 4.96
N SER A 54 3.33 0.36 5.37
CA SER A 54 4.12 -0.42 4.43
C SER A 54 3.30 -1.58 3.87
N VAL A 55 3.41 -1.77 2.56
CA VAL A 55 2.74 -2.82 1.80
C VAL A 55 3.81 -3.71 1.19
N LYS A 56 3.76 -4.99 1.53
CA LYS A 56 4.63 -6.01 0.93
C LYS A 56 3.97 -6.52 -0.33
N THR A 57 4.59 -6.29 -1.48
CA THR A 57 4.07 -6.77 -2.76
C THR A 57 4.24 -8.28 -2.89
N TYR A 58 3.39 -8.91 -3.67
CA TYR A 58 3.54 -10.33 -3.99
C TYR A 58 4.73 -10.55 -4.93
N LYS A 59 5.31 -11.77 -4.88
CA LYS A 59 6.49 -12.13 -5.67
C LYS A 59 6.28 -12.03 -7.18
N ASN A 60 5.03 -12.11 -7.65
CA ASN A 60 4.67 -12.04 -9.06
C ASN A 60 4.44 -10.60 -9.56
N ILE A 61 4.57 -9.59 -8.70
CA ILE A 61 4.54 -8.19 -9.12
C ILE A 61 5.96 -7.77 -9.47
N THR A 62 6.18 -7.42 -10.74
CA THR A 62 7.49 -7.01 -11.27
C THR A 62 7.91 -5.64 -10.75
N ASP A 63 9.21 -5.32 -10.78
CA ASP A 63 9.70 -3.99 -10.35
C ASP A 63 9.10 -2.85 -11.19
N SER A 64 8.88 -3.08 -12.49
CA SER A 64 8.19 -2.14 -13.37
C SER A 64 6.76 -1.86 -12.92
N GLU A 65 5.99 -2.90 -12.55
CA GLU A 65 4.65 -2.72 -12.00
C GLU A 65 4.68 -2.01 -10.64
N VAL A 66 5.67 -2.30 -9.79
CA VAL A 66 5.84 -1.59 -8.51
C VAL A 66 6.15 -0.11 -8.75
N HIS A 67 6.97 0.20 -9.75
CA HIS A 67 7.30 1.58 -10.11
C HIS A 67 6.08 2.37 -10.61
N GLU A 68 5.20 1.75 -11.39
CA GLU A 68 3.94 2.37 -11.84
C GLU A 68 2.96 2.71 -10.70
N LEU A 69 3.14 2.11 -9.52
CA LEU A 69 2.31 2.36 -8.34
C LEU A 69 2.72 3.61 -7.57
N GLU A 70 3.88 4.23 -7.87
CA GLU A 70 4.27 5.50 -7.29
C GLU A 70 3.20 6.59 -7.53
N ASN A 71 2.89 7.37 -6.48
CA ASN A 71 1.85 8.40 -6.50
C ASN A 71 0.43 7.88 -6.79
N LYS A 72 0.19 6.56 -6.83
CA LYS A 72 -1.15 5.98 -7.02
C LYS A 72 -1.89 5.78 -5.71
N LYS A 73 -3.21 5.80 -5.80
CA LYS A 73 -4.11 5.46 -4.69
C LYS A 73 -4.20 3.94 -4.55
N LEU A 74 -4.04 3.46 -3.33
CA LEU A 74 -4.24 2.07 -2.96
C LEU A 74 -5.44 1.90 -2.04
N TYR A 75 -5.97 0.69 -2.02
CA TYR A 75 -7.17 0.33 -1.26
C TYR A 75 -6.95 -1.01 -0.54
N THR A 76 -7.72 -1.24 0.51
CA THR A 76 -7.82 -2.53 1.18
C THR A 76 -9.19 -3.16 0.93
N VAL A 77 -9.19 -4.49 0.93
CA VAL A 77 -10.38 -5.35 0.88
C VAL A 77 -10.39 -6.33 2.04
#